data_AF-A0A7S2MS13-F1
#
_entry.id   AF-A0A7S2MS13-F1
#
_cell.length_a   1.000
_cell.length_b   1.000
_cell.length_c   1.000
_cell.angle_alpha   90.00
_cell.angle_beta   90.00
_cell.angle_gamma   90.00
#
_symmetry.space_group_name_H-M   'P 1'
#
loop_
_entity.id
_entity.type
_entity.pdbx_description
1 polymer ?
#
loop_
_entity_poly.entity_id
_entity_poly.type
_entity_poly.pdbx_seq_one_letter_code
_entity_poly.pdbx_strand_id
1 'polypeptide(L)'
;ACRCPLAPPSPPLRAPSRGPCHGALRGRVIRLAAPGEAPEEAPGTGPAPEAWRNFRAQLIANGLKVVDDDSQAVGVGAGADGEAIAEAGAKGARRRVAPRNEELLKAQNEELWNEYMAGAWAHRGIVEAGGLVCRMPLPAQLTYLMRQEDAGGQYWAKQLRERLMRELPEEDAGSRSRAAVFEAWSRNTAFCYKLGERVVEEGLELLSSKVVGDRLDPRRLSEAERGLLTLYAS
;
A
#
# COMPACT_ATOMS: atom_id res chain seq x y z
N ALA A 1 -22.75 -43.91 23.88
CA ALA A 1 -23.35 -42.57 23.73
C ALA A 1 -22.67 -41.63 24.73
N CYS A 2 -21.58 -40.98 24.31
CA CYS A 2 -20.84 -40.05 25.16
C CYS A 2 -21.41 -38.63 24.96
N ARG A 3 -21.98 -38.05 26.02
CA ARG A 3 -22.47 -36.67 26.03
C ARG A 3 -21.32 -35.72 26.33
N CYS A 4 -20.95 -34.87 25.37
CA CYS A 4 -20.05 -33.73 25.62
C CYS A 4 -20.82 -32.61 26.36
N PRO A 5 -20.19 -31.92 27.33
CA PRO A 5 -20.80 -30.79 28.03
C PRO A 5 -20.77 -29.54 27.14
N LEU A 6 -21.92 -28.89 26.98
CA LEU A 6 -22.09 -27.60 26.32
C LEU A 6 -21.40 -26.49 27.15
N ALA A 7 -20.56 -25.70 26.48
CA ALA A 7 -19.95 -24.50 27.07
C ALA A 7 -21.00 -23.37 27.24
N PRO A 8 -20.91 -22.55 28.30
CA PRO A 8 -21.86 -21.48 28.57
C PRO A 8 -21.65 -20.24 27.65
N PRO A 9 -22.71 -19.46 27.40
CA PRO A 9 -22.66 -18.30 26.51
C PRO A 9 -21.89 -17.12 27.13
N SER A 10 -21.12 -16.42 26.29
CA SER A 10 -20.36 -15.22 26.67
C SER A 10 -21.27 -14.00 26.88
N PRO A 11 -20.93 -13.10 27.83
CA PRO A 11 -21.73 -11.90 28.12
C PRO A 11 -21.56 -10.80 27.05
N PRO A 12 -22.58 -9.93 26.87
CA PRO A 12 -22.55 -8.88 25.86
C PRO A 12 -21.66 -7.69 26.26
N LEU A 13 -20.92 -7.17 25.28
CA LEU A 13 -20.07 -5.99 25.41
C LEU A 13 -20.91 -4.70 25.52
N ARG A 14 -20.62 -3.91 26.56
CA ARG A 14 -21.29 -2.65 26.89
C ARG A 14 -20.75 -1.50 26.03
N ALA A 15 -21.62 -0.80 25.31
CA ALA A 15 -21.25 0.37 24.50
C ALA A 15 -20.98 1.62 25.38
N PRO A 16 -20.06 2.51 24.97
CA PRO A 16 -19.76 3.76 25.68
C PRO A 16 -20.83 4.84 25.45
N SER A 17 -21.28 5.46 26.55
CA SER A 17 -22.23 6.56 26.57
C SER A 17 -21.61 7.86 26.04
N ARG A 18 -22.24 8.48 25.03
CA ARG A 18 -21.91 9.85 24.57
C ARG A 18 -22.60 10.88 25.46
N GLY A 19 -21.81 11.75 26.09
CA GLY A 19 -22.30 12.88 26.89
C GLY A 19 -22.76 14.07 26.03
N PRO A 20 -23.57 14.99 26.59
CA PRO A 20 -24.21 16.10 25.87
C PRO A 20 -23.28 17.31 25.67
N CYS A 21 -23.29 17.84 24.44
CA CYS A 21 -22.62 19.09 24.07
C CYS A 21 -23.52 20.29 24.38
N HIS A 22 -23.16 21.11 25.38
CA HIS A 22 -23.80 22.40 25.61
C HIS A 22 -23.18 23.48 24.73
N GLY A 23 -23.94 23.97 23.75
CA GLY A 23 -23.64 25.17 22.97
C GLY A 23 -24.07 26.43 23.73
N ALA A 24 -23.14 27.39 23.87
CA ALA A 24 -23.44 28.74 24.33
C ALA A 24 -23.03 29.73 23.23
N LEU A 25 -24.04 30.30 22.56
CA LEU A 25 -23.93 31.45 21.67
C LEU A 25 -23.76 32.71 22.53
N ARG A 26 -22.62 33.41 22.42
CA ARG A 26 -22.49 34.79 22.89
C ARG A 26 -21.95 35.69 21.76
N GLY A 27 -22.58 36.86 21.66
CA GLY A 27 -22.55 37.76 20.51
C GLY A 27 -21.20 38.39 20.20
N ARG A 28 -21.03 38.67 18.90
CA ARG A 28 -19.90 39.41 18.33
C ARG A 28 -20.07 40.92 18.59
N VAL A 29 -19.13 41.49 19.34
CA VAL A 29 -18.80 42.92 19.28
C VAL A 29 -17.63 43.04 18.31
N ILE A 30 -17.84 43.72 17.18
CA ILE A 30 -16.78 44.00 16.20
C ILE A 30 -16.00 45.23 16.70
N ARG A 31 -14.81 45.01 17.25
CA ARG A 31 -13.79 46.05 17.43
C ARG A 31 -12.84 45.99 16.22
N LEU A 32 -12.72 47.11 15.51
CA LEU A 32 -11.67 47.34 14.51
C LEU A 32 -10.34 47.51 15.25
N ALA A 33 -9.40 46.59 15.01
CA ALA A 33 -8.06 46.61 15.57
C ALA A 33 -7.09 47.37 14.65
N ALA A 34 -6.17 48.10 15.28
CA ALA A 34 -5.03 48.78 14.68
C ALA A 34 -4.00 47.79 14.12
N PRO A 35 -3.13 48.19 13.18
CA PRO A 35 -2.18 47.28 12.56
C PRO A 35 -0.98 47.05 13.47
N GLY A 36 -0.75 45.79 13.85
CA GLY A 36 0.52 45.37 14.45
C GLY A 36 0.41 44.41 15.62
N GLU A 37 -0.19 43.24 15.43
CA GLU A 37 0.08 42.05 16.25
C GLU A 37 -0.39 40.80 15.48
N ALA A 38 0.53 39.86 15.26
CA ALA A 38 0.23 38.61 14.58
C ALA A 38 -0.71 37.77 15.47
N PRO A 39 -1.82 37.23 14.94
CA PRO A 39 -2.78 36.50 15.75
C PRO A 39 -2.17 35.19 16.26
N GLU A 40 -2.21 35.01 17.58
CA GLU A 40 -1.94 33.73 18.26
C GLU A 40 -2.88 32.64 17.73
N GLU A 41 -2.31 31.58 17.15
CA GLU A 41 -3.06 30.45 16.60
C GLU A 41 -3.69 29.62 17.73
N ALA A 42 -5.00 29.37 17.64
CA ALA A 42 -5.70 28.48 18.55
C ALA A 42 -5.25 27.02 18.33
N PRO A 43 -4.97 26.26 19.41
CA PRO A 43 -4.43 24.90 19.29
C PRO A 43 -5.45 23.97 18.63
N GLY A 44 -5.10 23.46 17.44
CA GLY A 44 -5.87 22.45 16.71
C GLY A 44 -6.41 22.89 15.35
N THR A 45 -6.28 24.17 15.00
CA THR A 45 -6.56 24.63 13.63
C THR A 45 -5.24 24.66 12.89
N GLY A 46 -5.06 23.80 11.87
CA GLY A 46 -3.83 23.80 11.08
C GLY A 46 -3.53 25.19 10.47
N PRO A 47 -2.29 25.41 10.00
CA PRO A 47 -1.86 26.72 9.54
C PRO A 47 -2.80 27.28 8.49
N ALA A 48 -3.04 28.60 8.55
CA ALA A 48 -3.94 29.28 7.63
C ALA A 48 -3.52 29.01 6.15
N PRO A 49 -4.47 29.02 5.20
CA PRO A 49 -4.17 28.78 3.79
C PRO A 49 -3.07 29.67 3.21
N GLU A 50 -2.93 30.89 3.73
CA GLU A 50 -1.85 31.81 3.34
C GLU A 50 -0.48 31.43 3.92
N ALA A 51 -0.44 30.92 5.15
CA ALA A 51 0.79 30.37 5.74
C ALA A 51 1.30 29.18 4.93
N TRP A 52 0.39 28.33 4.40
CA TRP A 52 0.74 27.26 3.47
C TRP A 52 1.33 27.75 2.15
N ARG A 53 0.79 28.85 1.59
CA ARG A 53 1.31 29.43 0.35
C ARG A 53 2.72 29.99 0.55
N ASN A 54 2.94 30.69 1.66
CA ASN A 54 4.24 31.26 2.00
C ASN A 54 5.28 30.18 2.29
N PHE A 55 4.88 29.11 2.98
CA PHE A 55 5.75 27.95 3.20
C PHE A 55 6.17 27.28 1.89
N ARG A 56 5.23 27.08 0.95
CA ARG A 56 5.54 26.55 -0.39
C ARG A 56 6.46 27.48 -1.19
N ALA A 57 6.23 28.79 -1.13
CA ALA A 57 7.10 29.77 -1.77
C ALA A 57 8.52 29.74 -1.19
N GLN A 58 8.66 29.55 0.13
CA GLN A 58 9.95 29.39 0.79
C GLN A 58 10.67 28.10 0.40
N LEU A 59 9.96 26.97 0.25
CA LEU A 59 10.56 25.72 -0.23
C LEU A 59 11.11 25.85 -1.66
N ILE A 60 10.40 26.57 -2.52
CA ILE A 60 10.84 26.85 -3.89
C ILE A 60 12.03 27.81 -3.88
N ALA A 61 11.97 28.89 -3.10
CA ALA A 61 13.01 29.91 -3.02
C ALA A 61 14.30 29.38 -2.37
N ASN A 62 14.19 28.49 -1.37
CA ASN A 62 15.33 27.88 -0.69
C ASN A 62 15.94 26.71 -1.46
N GLY A 63 15.50 26.47 -2.69
CA GLY A 63 16.13 25.53 -3.59
C GLY A 63 16.14 24.11 -3.02
N LEU A 64 14.96 23.51 -2.90
CA LEU A 64 14.88 22.05 -2.95
C LEU A 64 15.49 21.65 -4.31
N LYS A 65 16.79 21.34 -4.32
CA LYS A 65 17.48 20.84 -5.51
C LYS A 65 16.86 19.49 -5.82
N VAL A 66 15.90 19.48 -6.74
CA VAL A 66 15.56 18.29 -7.49
C VAL A 66 16.85 17.93 -8.22
N VAL A 67 17.55 16.91 -7.73
CA VAL A 67 18.65 16.31 -8.47
C VAL A 67 17.98 15.49 -9.57
N ASP A 68 17.90 16.06 -10.76
CA ASP A 68 17.63 15.30 -11.98
C ASP A 68 18.86 14.42 -12.22
N ASP A 69 18.81 13.18 -11.72
CA ASP A 69 19.78 12.13 -12.03
C ASP A 69 19.30 11.39 -13.29
N ASP A 70 19.48 12.04 -14.43
CA ASP A 70 19.33 11.43 -15.76
C ASP A 70 20.72 11.33 -16.38
N SER A 71 21.31 10.12 -16.43
CA SER A 71 22.17 9.60 -17.52
C SER A 71 22.95 8.35 -17.12
N GLN A 72 22.34 7.16 -17.25
CA GLN A 72 23.11 6.00 -17.67
C GLN A 72 22.37 5.21 -18.74
N ALA A 73 22.76 5.53 -19.98
CA ALA A 73 22.40 4.80 -21.19
C ALA A 73 22.77 3.31 -21.06
N VAL A 74 21.78 2.43 -21.25
CA VAL A 74 22.02 1.05 -21.67
C VAL A 74 21.36 0.88 -23.03
N GLY A 75 22.18 0.99 -24.07
CA GLY A 75 21.79 0.60 -25.41
C GLY A 75 21.75 -0.91 -25.54
N VAL A 76 20.63 -1.45 -25.99
CA VAL A 76 20.59 -2.76 -26.66
C VAL A 76 19.59 -2.71 -27.80
N GLY A 77 20.13 -2.70 -29.03
CA GLY A 77 19.65 -3.54 -30.13
C GLY A 77 18.38 -3.14 -30.85
N ALA A 78 18.53 -2.29 -31.88
CA ALA A 78 17.64 -2.28 -33.02
C ALA A 78 17.92 -3.53 -33.90
N GLY A 79 16.90 -4.36 -34.08
CA GLY A 79 16.83 -5.40 -35.10
C GLY A 79 15.39 -5.52 -35.56
N ALA A 80 15.13 -5.03 -36.77
CA ALA A 80 13.98 -5.43 -37.59
C ALA A 80 14.04 -6.96 -37.78
N ASP A 81 12.97 -7.74 -37.72
CA ASP A 81 11.89 -7.86 -38.69
C ASP A 81 10.72 -8.66 -38.08
N GLY A 82 9.48 -8.45 -38.54
CA GLY A 82 8.46 -9.52 -38.54
C GLY A 82 7.28 -9.43 -37.58
N GLU A 83 6.13 -9.08 -38.16
CA GLU A 83 4.80 -9.67 -37.94
C GLU A 83 4.03 -9.47 -36.61
N ALA A 84 2.94 -8.73 -36.77
CA ALA A 84 1.66 -8.77 -36.05
C ALA A 84 1.47 -9.92 -35.04
N ILE A 85 1.63 -9.61 -33.76
CA ILE A 85 0.97 -10.37 -32.68
C ILE A 85 0.21 -9.39 -31.79
N ALA A 86 -1.10 -9.35 -32.05
CA ALA A 86 -2.19 -9.12 -31.11
C ALA A 86 -1.88 -8.26 -29.88
N GLU A 87 -2.18 -6.97 -30.05
CA GLU A 87 -2.41 -5.96 -29.04
C GLU A 87 -3.64 -6.32 -28.17
N ALA A 88 -3.51 -7.34 -27.31
CA ALA A 88 -4.58 -7.74 -26.39
C ALA A 88 -4.00 -8.34 -25.09
N GLY A 89 -3.27 -7.52 -24.33
CA GLY A 89 -2.78 -7.92 -23.02
C GLY A 89 -2.31 -6.73 -22.19
N ALA A 90 -2.96 -6.50 -21.05
CA ALA A 90 -2.55 -5.59 -19.97
C ALA A 90 -2.77 -4.07 -20.16
N LYS A 91 -3.94 -3.65 -20.64
CA LYS A 91 -4.53 -2.37 -20.17
C LYS A 91 -5.15 -2.60 -18.79
N GLY A 92 -4.32 -2.68 -17.76
CA GLY A 92 -4.78 -2.49 -16.39
C GLY A 92 -5.60 -1.20 -16.36
N ALA A 93 -6.86 -1.28 -15.96
CA ALA A 93 -7.81 -0.18 -16.04
C ALA A 93 -7.20 1.07 -15.41
N ARG A 94 -6.79 2.02 -16.25
CA ARG A 94 -6.27 3.31 -15.80
C ARG A 94 -7.36 3.92 -14.91
N ARG A 95 -6.99 4.34 -13.70
CA ARG A 95 -7.90 5.10 -12.84
C ARG A 95 -8.18 6.41 -13.56
N ARG A 96 -9.33 6.48 -14.23
CA ARG A 96 -9.76 7.65 -14.98
C ARG A 96 -10.07 8.77 -14.00
N VAL A 97 -9.57 9.96 -14.29
CA VAL A 97 -10.00 11.18 -13.61
C VAL A 97 -11.43 11.49 -14.08
N ALA A 98 -12.21 12.27 -13.33
CA ALA A 98 -13.55 12.66 -13.75
C ALA A 98 -13.52 13.35 -15.14
N PRO A 99 -14.49 13.07 -16.04
CA PRO A 99 -14.44 13.55 -17.44
C PRO A 99 -14.24 15.05 -17.59
N ARG A 100 -14.82 15.84 -16.69
CA ARG A 100 -14.70 17.30 -16.69
C ARG A 100 -13.27 17.79 -16.45
N ASN A 101 -12.47 17.05 -15.68
CA ASN A 101 -11.07 17.42 -15.44
C ASN A 101 -10.19 17.08 -16.64
N GLU A 102 -10.54 16.04 -17.39
CA GLU A 102 -9.85 15.66 -18.63
C GLU A 102 -10.04 16.75 -19.71
N GLU A 103 -11.26 17.25 -19.88
CA GLU A 103 -11.56 18.37 -20.78
C GLU A 103 -10.82 19.65 -20.38
N LEU A 104 -10.75 19.94 -19.07
CA LEU A 104 -10.04 21.11 -18.55
C LEU A 104 -8.52 21.01 -18.76
N LEU A 105 -7.94 19.82 -18.56
CA LEU A 105 -6.53 19.56 -18.83
C LEU A 105 -6.21 19.77 -20.31
N LYS A 106 -7.06 19.23 -21.21
CA LYS A 106 -6.93 19.44 -22.66
C LYS A 106 -7.00 20.91 -23.05
N ALA A 107 -7.92 21.68 -22.45
CA ALA A 107 -8.09 23.09 -22.76
C ALA A 107 -6.92 23.96 -22.25
N GLN A 108 -6.27 23.57 -21.16
CA GLN A 108 -5.16 24.32 -20.57
C GLN A 108 -3.81 23.98 -21.21
N ASN A 109 -3.55 22.71 -21.51
CA ASN A 109 -2.28 22.26 -22.07
C ASN A 109 -2.47 20.96 -22.90
N GLU A 110 -2.38 21.09 -24.23
CA GLU A 110 -2.56 19.97 -25.16
C GLU A 110 -1.40 18.96 -25.12
N GLU A 111 -0.17 19.42 -24.86
CA GLU A 111 1.02 18.56 -24.75
C GLU A 111 0.92 17.64 -23.53
N LEU A 112 0.58 18.20 -22.36
CA LEU A 112 0.33 17.42 -21.14
C LEU A 112 -0.86 16.47 -21.27
N TRP A 113 -1.90 16.88 -21.99
CA TRP A 113 -3.02 16.01 -22.31
C TRP A 113 -2.58 14.79 -23.13
N ASN A 114 -1.71 14.99 -24.10
CA ASN A 114 -1.16 13.90 -24.92
C ASN A 114 -0.29 12.96 -24.09
N GLU A 115 0.51 13.46 -23.15
CA GLU A 115 1.26 12.62 -22.20
C GLU A 115 0.35 11.82 -21.26
N TYR A 116 -0.70 12.45 -20.72
CA TYR A 116 -1.70 11.80 -19.90
C TYR A 116 -2.40 10.66 -20.67
N MET A 117 -2.79 10.91 -21.93
CA MET A 117 -3.41 9.92 -22.80
C MET A 117 -2.43 8.84 -23.27
N ALA A 118 -1.16 9.18 -23.49
CA ALA A 118 -0.09 8.21 -23.73
C ALA A 118 0.16 7.33 -22.50
N GLY A 119 -0.21 7.81 -21.30
CA GLY A 119 -0.05 7.09 -20.03
C GLY A 119 1.30 7.34 -19.37
N ALA A 120 2.03 8.40 -19.77
CA ALA A 120 3.26 8.82 -19.10
C ALA A 120 3.01 9.21 -17.63
N TRP A 121 1.79 9.67 -17.32
CA TRP A 121 1.32 10.05 -16.00
C TRP A 121 0.72 8.88 -15.20
N ALA A 122 0.55 7.71 -15.81
CA ALA A 122 0.24 6.50 -15.07
C ALA A 122 1.55 5.96 -14.49
N HIS A 123 2.08 6.66 -13.49
CA HIS A 123 3.27 6.22 -12.79
C HIS A 123 2.98 4.81 -12.24
N ARG A 124 3.56 3.77 -12.87
CA ARG A 124 3.84 2.48 -12.21
C ARG A 124 5.02 2.64 -11.24
N GLY A 125 5.29 3.86 -10.79
CA GLY A 125 6.32 4.18 -9.83
C GLY A 125 5.88 3.81 -8.42
N ILE A 126 6.84 3.81 -7.51
CA ILE A 126 6.60 3.57 -6.10
C ILE A 126 5.63 4.65 -5.61
N VAL A 127 4.61 4.26 -4.85
CA VAL A 127 3.60 5.20 -4.35
C VAL A 127 4.30 6.12 -3.36
N GLU A 128 4.44 7.39 -3.70
CA GLU A 128 4.97 8.41 -2.80
C GLU A 128 3.82 9.22 -2.18
N ALA A 129 3.82 9.33 -0.85
CA ALA A 129 2.93 10.24 -0.14
C ALA A 129 3.79 11.32 0.51
N GLY A 130 3.81 12.51 -0.09
CA GLY A 130 4.59 13.65 0.43
C GLY A 130 6.11 13.46 0.38
N GLY A 131 6.63 12.78 -0.65
CA GLY A 131 8.06 12.49 -0.81
C GLY A 131 8.56 11.29 0.00
N LEU A 132 7.66 10.57 0.68
CA LEU A 132 7.95 9.30 1.34
C LEU A 132 7.46 8.14 0.48
N VAL A 133 8.40 7.31 0.07
CA VAL A 133 8.16 6.02 -0.58
C VAL A 133 7.35 5.12 0.38
N CYS A 134 6.07 4.93 0.08
CA CYS A 134 5.19 4.05 0.82
C CYS A 134 5.44 2.60 0.39
N ARG A 135 6.38 1.93 1.07
CA ARG A 135 6.58 0.48 0.91
C ARG A 135 5.45 -0.29 1.56
N MET A 136 4.94 -1.28 0.83
CA MET A 136 4.02 -2.24 1.40
C MET A 136 4.81 -3.13 2.39
N PRO A 137 4.33 -3.33 3.63
CA PRO A 137 4.96 -4.27 4.55
C PRO A 137 5.06 -5.66 3.92
N LEU A 138 6.18 -6.36 4.12
CA LEU A 138 6.42 -7.68 3.54
C LEU A 138 5.26 -8.69 3.77
N PRO A 139 4.65 -8.80 4.97
CA PRO A 139 3.49 -9.68 5.18
C PRO A 139 2.29 -9.30 4.31
N ALA A 140 2.09 -8.01 4.05
CA ALA A 140 1.03 -7.51 3.18
C ALA A 140 1.34 -7.82 1.71
N GLN A 141 2.59 -7.68 1.29
CA GLN A 141 3.05 -8.06 -0.06
C GLN A 141 2.87 -9.56 -0.31
N LEU A 142 3.25 -10.41 0.64
CA LEU A 142 3.04 -11.86 0.56
C LEU A 142 1.55 -12.21 0.49
N THR A 143 0.71 -11.55 1.27
CA THR A 143 -0.75 -11.75 1.23
C THR A 143 -1.34 -11.33 -0.11
N TYR A 144 -0.85 -10.22 -0.69
CA TYR A 144 -1.24 -9.78 -2.02
C TYR A 144 -0.85 -10.80 -3.09
N LEU A 145 0.41 -11.27 -3.07
CA LEU A 145 0.91 -12.29 -4.00
C LEU A 145 0.16 -13.62 -3.85
N MET A 146 -0.12 -14.06 -2.63
CA MET A 146 -0.87 -15.30 -2.34
C MET A 146 -2.27 -15.30 -2.99
N ARG A 147 -2.92 -14.14 -3.10
CA ARG A 147 -4.25 -13.98 -3.68
C ARG A 147 -4.24 -13.94 -5.21
N GLN A 148 -3.09 -13.69 -5.84
CA GLN A 148 -2.99 -13.76 -7.29
C GLN A 148 -2.96 -15.21 -7.75
N GLU A 149 -3.71 -15.53 -8.81
CA GLU A 149 -3.72 -16.88 -9.39
C GLU A 149 -2.34 -17.28 -9.93
N ASP A 150 -1.56 -16.30 -10.40
CA ASP A 150 -0.20 -16.45 -10.91
C ASP A 150 0.90 -16.46 -9.84
N ALA A 151 0.54 -16.67 -8.57
CA ALA A 151 1.51 -16.86 -7.46
C ALA A 151 2.49 -18.04 -7.70
N GLY A 152 2.32 -18.79 -8.79
CA GLY A 152 3.16 -19.88 -9.26
C GLY A 152 4.67 -19.61 -9.24
N GLY A 153 5.10 -18.36 -9.35
CA GLY A 153 6.53 -18.00 -9.31
C GLY A 153 7.10 -17.71 -7.90
N GLN A 154 6.26 -17.44 -6.90
CA GLN A 154 6.73 -16.88 -5.62
C GLN A 154 6.64 -17.94 -4.50
N TYR A 155 7.76 -18.58 -4.17
CA TYR A 155 7.85 -19.66 -3.17
C TYR A 155 7.18 -19.28 -1.83
N TRP A 156 7.43 -18.08 -1.31
CA TRP A 156 6.89 -17.64 -0.01
C TRP A 156 5.39 -17.39 -0.03
N ALA A 157 4.84 -16.92 -1.16
CA ALA A 157 3.40 -16.79 -1.32
C ALA A 157 2.72 -18.17 -1.32
N LYS A 158 3.35 -19.19 -1.90
CA LYS A 158 2.89 -20.59 -1.83
C LYS A 158 2.96 -21.14 -0.41
N GLN A 159 4.06 -20.89 0.31
CA GLN A 159 4.20 -21.30 1.72
C GLN A 159 3.10 -20.68 2.60
N LEU A 160 2.82 -19.38 2.42
CA LEU A 160 1.70 -18.73 3.11
C LEU A 160 0.35 -19.36 2.76
N ARG A 161 0.12 -19.67 1.47
CA ARG A 161 -1.11 -20.34 1.00
C ARG A 161 -1.28 -21.73 1.63
N GLU A 162 -0.23 -22.54 1.63
CA GLU A 162 -0.22 -23.88 2.22
C GLU A 162 -0.49 -23.83 3.72
N ARG A 163 0.12 -22.87 4.41
CA ARG A 163 -0.09 -22.68 5.85
C ARG A 163 -1.51 -22.23 6.15
N LEU A 164 -2.06 -21.30 5.37
CA LEU A 164 -3.46 -20.89 5.48
C LEU A 164 -4.37 -22.11 5.32
N MET A 165 -4.14 -22.92 4.28
CA MET A 165 -4.90 -24.15 4.01
C MET A 165 -4.82 -25.18 5.14
N ARG A 166 -3.74 -25.21 5.93
CA ARG A 166 -3.57 -26.10 7.09
C ARG A 166 -4.32 -25.60 8.33
N GLU A 167 -4.39 -24.28 8.51
CA GLU A 167 -5.09 -23.65 9.64
C GLU A 167 -6.61 -23.48 9.39
N LEU A 168 -7.09 -23.74 8.16
CA LEU A 168 -8.51 -23.73 7.86
C LEU A 168 -9.26 -24.78 8.71
N PRO A 169 -10.45 -24.44 9.26
CA PRO A 169 -11.29 -25.42 9.93
C PRO A 169 -11.56 -26.62 9.01
N GLU A 170 -11.47 -27.83 9.56
CA GLU A 170 -11.95 -29.02 8.86
C GLU A 170 -13.46 -28.85 8.66
N GLU A 171 -13.91 -28.88 7.40
CA GLU A 171 -15.32 -28.68 7.09
C GLU A 171 -16.15 -29.82 7.71
N ASP A 172 -17.23 -29.45 8.40
CA ASP A 172 -18.31 -30.38 8.73
C ASP A 172 -19.01 -30.81 7.42
N ALA A 173 -18.49 -31.86 6.79
CA ALA A 173 -19.03 -32.78 5.77
C ALA A 173 -20.02 -32.32 4.67
N GLY A 174 -20.46 -31.06 4.55
CA GLY A 174 -21.63 -30.78 3.71
C GLY A 174 -22.02 -29.35 3.42
N SER A 175 -21.13 -28.35 3.37
CA SER A 175 -21.62 -27.01 2.99
C SER A 175 -20.76 -26.12 2.10
N ARG A 176 -19.44 -26.29 1.96
CA ARG A 176 -18.66 -25.49 1.00
C ARG A 176 -17.56 -26.34 0.38
N SER A 177 -16.98 -25.86 -0.71
CA SER A 177 -15.74 -26.43 -1.23
C SER A 177 -14.57 -25.81 -0.45
N ARG A 178 -13.50 -26.58 -0.23
CA ARG A 178 -12.28 -26.08 0.43
C ARG A 178 -11.73 -24.81 -0.24
N ALA A 179 -11.90 -24.67 -1.55
CA ALA A 179 -11.54 -23.47 -2.31
C ALA A 179 -12.39 -22.25 -1.91
N ALA A 180 -13.71 -22.42 -1.73
CA ALA A 180 -14.59 -21.34 -1.26
C ALA A 180 -14.30 -20.94 0.19
N VAL A 181 -13.93 -21.89 1.06
CA VAL A 181 -13.48 -21.59 2.43
C VAL A 181 -12.17 -20.82 2.41
N PHE A 182 -11.21 -21.25 1.60
CA PHE A 182 -9.96 -20.51 1.40
C PHE A 182 -10.24 -19.09 0.93
N GLU A 183 -11.09 -18.89 -0.07
CA GLU A 183 -11.41 -17.56 -0.57
C GLU A 183 -12.03 -16.68 0.52
N ALA A 184 -13.01 -17.20 1.27
CA ALA A 184 -13.64 -16.49 2.37
C ALA A 184 -12.64 -16.08 3.47
N TRP A 185 -11.73 -16.98 3.86
CA TRP A 185 -10.71 -16.70 4.87
C TRP A 185 -9.60 -15.79 4.35
N SER A 186 -9.21 -15.92 3.08
CA SER A 186 -8.21 -15.06 2.45
C SER A 186 -8.64 -13.59 2.43
N ARG A 187 -9.95 -13.30 2.50
CA ARG A 187 -10.50 -11.94 2.62
C ARG A 187 -10.28 -11.33 4.01
N ASN A 188 -10.03 -12.14 5.04
CA ASN A 188 -9.64 -11.65 6.36
C ASN A 188 -8.17 -11.20 6.35
N THR A 189 -7.94 -9.96 5.93
CA THR A 189 -6.60 -9.35 5.81
C THR A 189 -5.80 -9.41 7.11
N ALA A 190 -6.43 -9.10 8.25
CA ALA A 190 -5.75 -9.07 9.54
C ALA A 190 -5.22 -10.46 9.92
N PHE A 191 -5.99 -11.52 9.66
CA PHE A 191 -5.55 -12.89 9.88
C PHE A 191 -4.41 -13.27 8.93
N CYS A 192 -4.55 -12.98 7.62
CA CYS A 192 -3.49 -13.26 6.65
C CYS A 192 -2.18 -12.53 6.95
N TYR A 193 -2.25 -11.30 7.45
CA TYR A 193 -1.04 -10.54 7.81
C TYR A 193 -0.33 -11.17 8.99
N LYS A 194 -1.05 -11.55 10.05
CA LYS A 194 -0.45 -12.28 11.19
C LYS A 194 0.16 -13.62 10.77
N LEU A 195 -0.49 -14.32 9.83
CA LEU A 195 0.05 -15.56 9.31
C LEU A 195 1.30 -15.31 8.44
N GLY A 196 1.28 -14.25 7.64
CA GLY A 196 2.42 -13.77 6.86
C GLY A 196 3.61 -13.37 7.72
N GLU A 197 3.37 -12.68 8.84
CA GLU A 197 4.40 -12.32 9.83
C GLU A 197 5.12 -13.57 10.33
N ARG A 198 4.39 -14.61 10.76
CA ARG A 198 4.99 -15.88 11.20
C ARG A 198 5.83 -16.55 10.10
N VAL A 199 5.33 -16.57 8.86
CA VAL A 199 6.07 -17.16 7.72
C VAL A 199 7.36 -16.37 7.44
N VAL A 200 7.32 -15.05 7.55
CA VAL A 200 8.50 -14.18 7.39
C VAL A 200 9.48 -14.39 8.54
N GLU A 201 9.01 -14.41 9.78
CA GLU A 201 9.83 -14.64 10.98
C GLU A 201 10.61 -15.95 10.88
N GLU A 202 9.93 -17.06 10.56
CA GLU A 202 10.59 -18.35 10.37
C GLU A 202 11.61 -18.32 9.22
N GLY A 203 11.29 -17.65 8.11
CA GLY A 203 12.22 -17.46 7.00
C GLY A 203 13.46 -16.66 7.39
N LEU A 204 13.29 -15.61 8.20
CA LEU A 204 14.38 -14.79 8.71
C LEU A 204 15.21 -15.53 9.77
N GLU A 205 14.61 -16.38 10.60
CA GLU A 205 15.31 -17.27 11.53
C GLU A 205 16.17 -18.31 10.79
N LEU A 206 15.65 -18.88 9.70
CA LEU A 206 16.44 -19.76 8.84
C LEU A 206 17.63 -19.03 8.21
N LEU A 207 17.43 -17.79 7.76
CA LEU A 207 18.49 -16.95 7.22
C LEU A 207 19.53 -16.57 8.28
N SER A 208 19.09 -16.21 9.49
CA SER A 208 19.98 -15.80 10.58
C SER A 208 20.89 -16.95 11.02
N SER A 209 20.41 -18.20 10.98
CA SER A 209 21.22 -19.40 11.27
C SER A 209 22.38 -19.62 10.28
N LYS A 210 22.31 -19.02 9.08
CA LYS A 210 23.33 -19.13 8.01
C LYS A 210 24.34 -17.99 8.01
N VAL A 211 24.14 -16.98 8.86
CA VAL A 211 25.07 -15.86 9.01
C VAL A 211 26.38 -16.37 9.63
N VAL A 212 27.52 -16.04 9.01
CA VAL A 212 28.84 -16.35 9.55
C VAL A 212 29.53 -15.05 9.91
N GLY A 213 29.67 -14.79 11.22
CA GLY A 213 30.08 -13.47 11.72
C GLY A 213 28.97 -12.44 11.50
N ASP A 214 29.28 -11.34 10.83
CA ASP A 214 28.32 -10.26 10.52
C ASP A 214 27.91 -10.24 9.04
N ARG A 215 28.18 -11.32 8.30
CA ARG A 215 27.93 -11.39 6.85
C ARG A 215 27.13 -12.62 6.46
N LEU A 216 26.17 -12.41 5.57
CA LEU A 216 25.42 -13.45 4.90
C LEU A 216 26.04 -13.70 3.52
N ASP A 217 26.50 -14.92 3.25
CA ASP A 217 27.05 -15.29 1.94
C ASP A 217 25.92 -15.65 0.96
N PRO A 218 25.69 -14.88 -0.12
CA PRO A 218 24.60 -15.14 -1.06
C PRO A 218 24.70 -16.51 -1.76
N ARG A 219 25.90 -17.07 -1.85
CA ARG A 219 26.14 -18.36 -2.53
C ARG A 219 25.61 -19.55 -1.71
N ARG A 220 25.45 -19.38 -0.40
CA ARG A 220 24.94 -20.40 0.52
C ARG A 220 23.41 -20.37 0.64
N LEU A 221 22.77 -19.36 0.05
CA LEU A 221 21.34 -19.17 0.11
C LEU A 221 20.62 -19.98 -0.97
N SER A 222 19.51 -20.61 -0.60
CA SER A 222 18.59 -21.19 -1.56
C SER A 222 17.94 -20.10 -2.43
N GLU A 223 17.37 -20.49 -3.56
CA GLU A 223 16.64 -19.55 -4.42
C GLU A 223 15.45 -18.91 -3.69
N ALA A 224 14.73 -19.70 -2.88
CA ALA A 224 13.67 -19.22 -2.01
C ALA A 224 14.17 -18.14 -1.05
N GLU A 225 15.26 -18.38 -0.34
CA GLU A 225 15.88 -17.44 0.60
C GLU A 225 16.30 -16.13 -0.07
N ARG A 226 16.90 -16.21 -1.26
CA ARG A 226 17.23 -15.02 -2.07
C ARG A 226 15.96 -14.27 -2.49
N GLY A 227 14.90 -14.99 -2.84
CA GLY A 227 13.59 -14.41 -3.11
C GLY A 227 13.04 -13.64 -1.90
N LEU A 228 13.18 -14.17 -0.68
CA LEU A 228 12.75 -13.48 0.54
C LEU A 228 13.50 -12.15 0.73
N LEU A 229 14.83 -12.18 0.57
CA LEU A 229 15.66 -10.99 0.68
C LEU A 229 15.34 -9.96 -0.39
N THR A 230 15.01 -10.41 -1.60
CA THR A 230 14.60 -9.53 -2.69
C THR A 230 13.28 -8.84 -2.36
N LEU A 231 12.30 -9.56 -1.81
CA LEU A 231 11.04 -8.99 -1.35
C LEU A 231 11.22 -8.06 -0.14
N TYR A 232 12.16 -8.35 0.75
CA TYR A 232 12.46 -7.51 1.91
C TYR A 232 13.17 -6.21 1.51
N ALA A 233 14.00 -6.24 0.47
CA ALA A 233 14.76 -5.10 -0.02
C ALA A 233 13.98 -4.19 -0.99
N SER A 234 12.92 -4.72 -1.64
CA SER A 234 12.06 -3.97 -2.57
C SER A 234 11.21 -2.92 -1.85
#